data_AF-A0A950D979-F1
#
_entry.id   AF-A0A950D979-F1
#
_cell.length_a   1.000
_cell.length_b   1.000
_cell.length_c   1.000
_cell.angle_alpha   90.00
_cell.angle_beta   90.00
_cell.angle_gamma   90.00
#
_symmetry.space_group_name_H-M   'P 1'
#
loop_
_entity.id
_entity.type
_entity.pdbx_description
1 polymer ?
#
loop_
_entity_poly.entity_id
_entity_poly.type
_entity_poly.pdbx_seq_one_letter_code
_entity_poly.pdbx_strand_id
1 'polypeptide(L)'
;MHLPPKARSWIVIGLAVGPFLVLSMGPSSLRAAVTRDEVERAIRDGVRYLKQEQRGDGMWADVHGDARTGTTSLVTLALLTAGEKPDSPTVRKAIDYLRTFGPDQLNSTYAIALQTMVYAAAEPERDMLRIAANVSWLESAQIKPGDPVPWPGSWTYSSSKRTQPGDNSNSQYALLGLGAASEVGVPVKPEVWAMARAYWEHCQKGDGSWAYTPDSAASTASMTCAGISSLAITGLKRFQGQESLHGELINNCGKGGASISLQRGIDWLANHFQVGQNYGNGQQWKLYYLYGLERAGRLGGLRFFGQHDWYRLGAEELVHDQNKLSGFWQGALIEADRTVATSFALLFLAKGRAPVLVNKLRHGPRGDWNNDPDDVRNLVAVVSRDWRNLLTWQVIDPAVASVADLLQAPIVFLNGHKIPKLNALAKQNLREYVEQGGFLLADACCSSPEFDSGFKQLMQELFPDQGFKLRPLSDDHPVWRAKHLLTPGVYP
;
A
#
# COMPACT_ATOMS: atom_id res chain seq x y z
N MET A 1 69.84 -55.66 -27.29
CA MET A 1 70.13 -56.01 -25.89
C MET A 1 69.86 -54.77 -25.05
N HIS A 2 68.96 -54.69 -24.08
CA HIS A 2 67.85 -55.54 -23.65
C HIS A 2 66.80 -54.60 -23.02
N LEU A 3 65.53 -54.86 -23.31
CA LEU A 3 64.31 -54.21 -22.79
C LEU A 3 64.12 -54.49 -21.29
N PRO A 4 63.17 -53.78 -20.63
CA PRO A 4 62.01 -54.48 -20.07
C PRO A 4 60.68 -53.68 -20.26
N PRO A 5 59.51 -54.08 -19.71
CA PRO A 5 58.49 -54.81 -20.45
C PRO A 5 57.15 -54.08 -20.63
N LYS A 6 56.32 -54.65 -21.52
CA LYS A 6 55.04 -54.17 -22.05
C LYS A 6 53.88 -54.27 -21.05
N ALA A 7 53.00 -53.27 -21.06
CA ALA A 7 51.63 -53.33 -20.51
C ALA A 7 50.60 -53.14 -21.64
N ARG A 8 49.45 -53.82 -21.52
CA ARG A 8 48.44 -54.11 -22.54
C ARG A 8 47.58 -52.89 -22.93
N SER A 9 47.27 -52.80 -24.22
CA SER A 9 46.26 -51.92 -24.82
C SER A 9 44.82 -52.37 -24.55
N TRP A 10 43.90 -51.42 -24.43
CA TRP A 10 42.50 -51.55 -24.86
C TRP A 10 42.06 -50.25 -25.56
N ILE A 11 41.28 -50.43 -26.63
CA ILE A 11 40.90 -49.44 -27.65
C ILE A 11 39.83 -48.47 -27.12
N VAL A 12 40.02 -47.18 -27.43
CA VAL A 12 39.06 -46.09 -27.23
C VAL A 12 38.14 -46.00 -28.46
N ILE A 13 36.82 -45.97 -28.23
CA ILE A 13 35.83 -45.56 -29.23
C ILE A 13 35.43 -44.12 -28.90
N GLY A 14 35.65 -43.21 -29.83
CA GLY A 14 35.34 -41.79 -29.70
C GLY A 14 33.86 -41.47 -29.96
N LEU A 15 33.38 -40.43 -29.28
CA LEU A 15 32.17 -39.69 -29.63
C LEU A 15 32.46 -38.19 -29.44
N ALA A 16 32.21 -37.43 -30.50
CA ALA A 16 32.59 -36.03 -30.67
C ALA A 16 31.89 -35.08 -29.69
N VAL A 17 32.64 -34.12 -29.14
CA VAL A 17 32.10 -32.98 -28.39
C VAL A 17 32.38 -31.72 -29.20
N GLY A 18 31.31 -31.03 -29.61
CA GLY A 18 31.35 -29.76 -30.34
C GLY A 18 31.80 -28.58 -29.46
N PRO A 19 32.06 -27.40 -30.07
CA PRO A 19 32.68 -26.29 -29.37
C PRO A 19 31.70 -25.69 -28.35
N PHE A 20 32.11 -25.64 -27.09
CA PHE A 20 31.44 -24.87 -26.06
C PHE A 20 31.50 -23.38 -26.40
N LEU A 21 30.36 -22.80 -26.77
CA LEU A 21 30.14 -21.35 -26.72
C LEU A 21 30.28 -20.90 -25.27
N VAL A 22 31.39 -20.26 -24.94
CA VAL A 22 31.50 -19.46 -23.72
C VAL A 22 30.62 -18.23 -23.92
N LEU A 23 29.39 -18.28 -23.41
CA LEU A 23 28.55 -17.11 -23.23
C LEU A 23 29.27 -16.18 -22.25
N SER A 24 29.92 -15.15 -22.78
CA SER A 24 30.38 -14.02 -21.98
C SER A 24 29.13 -13.35 -21.39
N MET A 25 28.79 -13.67 -20.14
CA MET A 25 27.90 -12.84 -19.37
C MET A 25 28.58 -11.48 -19.25
N GLY A 26 28.10 -10.50 -20.02
CA GLY A 26 28.50 -9.11 -19.85
C GLY A 26 28.26 -8.72 -18.39
N PRO A 27 29.04 -7.79 -17.82
CA PRO A 27 28.82 -7.36 -16.45
C PRO A 27 27.40 -6.83 -16.36
N SER A 28 26.52 -7.56 -15.70
CA SER A 28 25.32 -6.97 -15.13
C SER A 28 25.85 -5.89 -14.19
N SER A 29 25.63 -4.63 -14.54
CA SER A 29 25.86 -3.54 -13.62
C SER A 29 24.88 -3.74 -12.46
N LEU A 30 25.29 -4.50 -11.44
CA LEU A 30 24.67 -4.51 -10.13
C LEU A 30 24.87 -3.08 -9.60
N ARG A 31 23.94 -2.18 -9.94
CA ARG A 31 23.89 -0.85 -9.35
C ARG A 31 23.71 -1.07 -7.84
N ALA A 32 24.56 -0.42 -7.05
CA ALA A 32 24.45 -0.47 -5.60
C ALA A 32 23.06 0.01 -5.17
N ALA A 33 22.48 -0.64 -4.17
CA ALA A 33 21.20 -0.23 -3.61
C ALA A 33 21.31 1.20 -3.07
N VAL A 34 20.32 2.05 -3.34
CA VAL A 34 20.32 3.43 -2.83
C VAL A 34 20.19 3.43 -1.31
N THR A 35 20.94 4.31 -0.67
CA THR A 35 20.94 4.48 0.77
C THR A 35 19.74 5.29 1.22
N ARG A 36 19.37 5.15 2.51
CA ARG A 36 18.36 5.99 3.15
C ARG A 36 18.69 7.48 2.98
N ASP A 37 19.96 7.87 3.12
CA ASP A 37 20.38 9.26 3.01
C ASP A 37 20.22 9.84 1.60
N GLU A 38 20.43 9.02 0.56
CA GLU A 38 20.18 9.41 -0.82
C GLU A 38 18.69 9.60 -1.10
N VAL A 39 17.84 8.72 -0.57
CA VAL A 39 16.38 8.87 -0.66
C VAL A 39 15.91 10.13 0.06
N GLU A 40 16.39 10.36 1.29
CA GLU A 40 16.05 11.56 2.07
C GLU A 40 16.54 12.85 1.38
N ARG A 41 17.70 12.81 0.73
CA ARG A 41 18.19 13.93 -0.08
C ARG A 41 17.28 14.19 -1.27
N ALA A 42 16.90 13.14 -2.00
CA ALA A 42 16.01 13.27 -3.15
C ALA A 42 14.65 13.88 -2.74
N ILE A 43 14.08 13.44 -1.61
CA ILE A 43 12.84 14.00 -1.06
C ILE A 43 13.01 15.49 -0.75
N ARG A 44 14.07 15.88 -0.02
CA ARG A 44 14.32 17.30 0.32
C ARG A 44 14.47 18.16 -0.93
N ASP A 45 15.13 17.64 -1.94
CA ASP A 45 15.41 18.36 -3.18
C ASP A 45 14.13 18.57 -4.01
N GLY A 46 13.25 17.56 -4.07
CA GLY A 46 11.92 17.68 -4.69
C GLY A 46 10.99 18.64 -3.94
N VAL A 47 10.98 18.57 -2.60
CA VAL A 47 10.20 19.51 -1.76
C VAL A 47 10.63 20.94 -2.01
N ARG A 48 11.95 21.19 -2.06
CA ARG A 48 12.51 22.51 -2.36
C ARG A 48 12.09 22.99 -3.74
N TYR A 49 12.14 22.13 -4.76
CA TYR A 49 11.68 22.48 -6.10
C TYR A 49 10.20 22.90 -6.09
N LEU A 50 9.30 22.08 -5.54
CA LEU A 50 7.86 22.41 -5.52
C LEU A 50 7.58 23.71 -4.78
N LYS A 51 8.28 23.98 -3.67
CA LYS A 51 8.16 25.25 -2.92
C LYS A 51 8.57 26.47 -3.76
N GLN A 52 9.58 26.35 -4.62
CA GLN A 52 10.05 27.44 -5.48
C GLN A 52 9.07 27.77 -6.60
N GLU A 53 8.32 26.77 -7.08
CA GLU A 53 7.32 26.94 -8.15
C GLU A 53 5.98 27.51 -7.65
N GLN A 54 5.80 27.71 -6.33
CA GLN A 54 4.55 28.26 -5.80
C GLN A 54 4.38 29.72 -6.21
N ARG A 55 3.20 30.06 -6.75
CA ARG A 55 2.84 31.44 -7.11
C ARG A 55 2.48 32.26 -5.85
N GLY A 56 2.44 33.58 -6.00
CA GLY A 56 2.20 34.50 -4.88
C GLY A 56 0.87 34.31 -4.15
N ASP A 57 -0.15 33.83 -4.86
CA ASP A 57 -1.49 33.48 -4.38
C ASP A 57 -1.60 32.07 -3.77
N GLY A 58 -0.50 31.30 -3.76
CA GLY A 58 -0.42 29.99 -3.12
C GLY A 58 -0.66 28.79 -4.05
N MET A 59 -0.99 29.02 -5.33
CA MET A 59 -1.28 27.95 -6.29
C MET A 59 -0.07 27.53 -7.15
N TRP A 60 -0.21 26.37 -7.81
CA TRP A 60 0.63 25.89 -8.91
C TRP A 60 -0.21 25.74 -10.17
N ALA A 61 0.35 26.15 -11.32
CA ALA A 61 -0.35 26.17 -12.60
C ALA A 61 -0.94 24.80 -12.94
N ASP A 62 -2.22 24.77 -13.32
CA ASP A 62 -2.85 23.54 -13.76
C ASP A 62 -2.43 23.17 -15.19
N VAL A 63 -2.12 21.89 -15.39
CA VAL A 63 -1.83 21.33 -16.71
C VAL A 63 -3.08 21.36 -17.62
N HIS A 64 -4.26 21.26 -17.01
CA HIS A 64 -5.55 21.39 -17.69
C HIS A 64 -6.35 22.50 -16.98
N GLY A 65 -6.49 23.67 -17.62
CA GLY A 65 -7.02 24.89 -17.02
C GLY A 65 -8.42 24.82 -16.40
N ASP A 66 -9.16 23.74 -16.68
CA ASP A 66 -10.52 23.53 -16.17
C ASP A 66 -10.56 23.02 -14.71
N ALA A 67 -9.48 22.39 -14.21
CA ALA A 67 -9.47 21.76 -12.89
C ALA A 67 -9.36 22.77 -11.72
N ARG A 68 -8.76 23.94 -11.96
CA ARG A 68 -8.48 25.08 -11.03
C ARG A 68 -7.65 24.78 -9.78
N THR A 69 -7.80 23.59 -9.20
CA THR A 69 -7.18 23.17 -7.94
C THR A 69 -6.46 21.83 -8.05
N GLY A 70 -6.48 21.16 -9.21
CA GLY A 70 -5.95 19.80 -9.38
C GLY A 70 -4.46 19.71 -9.03
N THR A 71 -3.64 20.51 -9.68
CA THR A 71 -2.18 20.53 -9.49
C THR A 71 -1.82 21.07 -8.11
N THR A 72 -2.51 22.12 -7.65
CA THR A 72 -2.28 22.67 -6.31
C THR A 72 -2.59 21.64 -5.22
N SER A 73 -3.67 20.87 -5.36
CA SER A 73 -4.02 19.81 -4.42
C SER A 73 -3.00 18.67 -4.46
N LEU A 74 -2.55 18.26 -5.66
CA LEU A 74 -1.54 17.21 -5.83
C LEU A 74 -0.20 17.61 -5.17
N VAL A 75 0.28 18.83 -5.43
CA VAL A 75 1.50 19.37 -4.81
C VAL A 75 1.36 19.45 -3.30
N THR A 76 0.23 19.97 -2.82
CA THR A 76 -0.01 20.11 -1.37
C THR A 76 0.00 18.75 -0.68
N LEU A 77 -0.66 17.74 -1.28
CA LEU A 77 -0.66 16.37 -0.77
C LEU A 77 0.76 15.78 -0.77
N ALA A 78 1.55 16.02 -1.81
CA ALA A 78 2.94 15.56 -1.89
C ALA A 78 3.82 16.19 -0.80
N LEU A 79 3.68 17.50 -0.55
CA LEU A 79 4.41 18.21 0.51
C LEU A 79 4.03 17.69 1.91
N LEU A 80 2.74 17.54 2.20
CA LEU A 80 2.25 16.97 3.46
C LEU A 80 2.78 15.55 3.66
N THR A 81 2.73 14.71 2.61
CA THR A 81 3.26 13.34 2.64
C THR A 81 4.78 13.33 2.87
N ALA A 82 5.50 14.29 2.30
CA ALA A 82 6.93 14.51 2.54
C ALA A 82 7.24 15.11 3.93
N GLY A 83 6.25 15.26 4.81
CA GLY A 83 6.43 15.68 6.19
C GLY A 83 6.45 17.20 6.40
N GLU A 84 6.07 17.99 5.40
CA GLU A 84 5.81 19.42 5.62
C GLU A 84 4.59 19.59 6.53
N LYS A 85 4.70 20.51 7.49
CA LYS A 85 3.62 20.77 8.42
C LYS A 85 2.48 21.55 7.75
N PRO A 86 1.21 21.28 8.12
CA PRO A 86 0.05 22.04 7.63
C PRO A 86 0.16 23.55 7.84
N ASP A 87 0.81 23.97 8.93
CA ASP A 87 0.99 25.37 9.28
C ASP A 87 2.21 26.04 8.62
N SER A 88 3.02 25.30 7.86
CA SER A 88 4.15 25.88 7.12
C SER A 88 3.67 26.93 6.10
N PRO A 89 4.44 28.00 5.83
CA PRO A 89 3.97 29.10 4.97
C PRO A 89 3.49 28.65 3.58
N THR A 90 4.21 27.72 2.94
CA THR A 90 3.84 27.18 1.63
C THR A 90 2.53 26.39 1.69
N VAL A 91 2.42 25.44 2.62
CA VAL A 91 1.25 24.55 2.72
C VAL A 91 0.02 25.33 3.14
N ARG A 92 0.15 26.26 4.10
CA ARG A 92 -0.94 27.13 4.54
C ARG A 92 -1.52 27.95 3.40
N LYS A 93 -0.67 28.63 2.61
CA LYS A 93 -1.11 29.41 1.44
C LYS A 93 -1.84 28.55 0.43
N ALA A 94 -1.34 27.34 0.17
CA ALA A 94 -1.98 26.41 -0.74
C ALA A 94 -3.37 25.98 -0.25
N ILE A 95 -3.49 25.59 1.02
CA ILE A 95 -4.78 25.22 1.63
C ILE A 95 -5.74 26.40 1.60
N ASP A 96 -5.28 27.63 1.90
CA ASP A 96 -6.11 28.83 1.85
C ASP A 96 -6.62 29.11 0.42
N TYR A 97 -5.79 28.91 -0.61
CA TYR A 97 -6.23 28.94 -2.00
C TYR A 97 -7.26 27.85 -2.30
N LEU A 98 -7.04 26.60 -1.87
CA LEU A 98 -7.99 25.51 -2.09
C LEU A 98 -9.36 25.80 -1.47
N ARG A 99 -9.39 26.46 -0.30
CA ARG A 99 -10.62 26.81 0.43
C ARG A 99 -11.51 27.82 -0.28
N THR A 100 -11.02 28.52 -1.31
CA THR A 100 -11.81 29.45 -2.11
C THR A 100 -12.72 28.76 -3.13
N PHE A 101 -12.59 27.45 -3.31
CA PHE A 101 -13.37 26.67 -4.27
C PHE A 101 -14.22 25.60 -3.59
N GLY A 102 -15.52 25.61 -3.89
CA GLY A 102 -16.44 24.53 -3.57
C GLY A 102 -16.55 23.48 -4.68
N PRO A 103 -17.08 22.29 -4.38
CA PRO A 103 -17.14 21.18 -5.34
C PRO A 103 -17.95 21.50 -6.60
N ASP A 104 -19.06 22.25 -6.49
CA ASP A 104 -19.86 22.64 -7.66
C ASP A 104 -19.10 23.57 -8.62
N GLN A 105 -18.21 24.42 -8.09
CA GLN A 105 -17.37 25.31 -8.90
C GLN A 105 -16.25 24.55 -9.59
N LEU A 106 -15.74 23.49 -8.97
CA LEU A 106 -14.69 22.64 -9.54
C LEU A 106 -15.25 21.67 -10.57
N ASN A 107 -16.40 21.04 -10.27
CA ASN A 107 -17.08 20.05 -11.10
C ASN A 107 -16.10 19.01 -11.70
N SER A 108 -15.11 18.59 -10.92
CA SER A 108 -14.00 17.75 -11.38
C SER A 108 -13.71 16.65 -10.36
N THR A 109 -13.84 15.39 -10.77
CA THR A 109 -13.60 14.24 -9.89
C THR A 109 -12.18 14.23 -9.33
N TYR A 110 -11.16 14.47 -10.16
CA TYR A 110 -9.77 14.56 -9.71
C TYR A 110 -9.55 15.70 -8.72
N ALA A 111 -10.01 16.91 -9.06
CA ALA A 111 -9.79 18.09 -8.25
C ALA A 111 -10.44 17.94 -6.87
N ILE A 112 -11.69 17.49 -6.84
CA ILE A 112 -12.47 17.30 -5.60
C ILE A 112 -11.88 16.17 -4.77
N ALA A 113 -11.50 15.05 -5.37
CA ALA A 113 -10.86 13.94 -4.66
C ALA A 113 -9.51 14.34 -4.04
N LEU A 114 -8.65 15.02 -4.79
CA LEU A 114 -7.36 15.52 -4.31
C LEU A 114 -7.53 16.58 -3.21
N GLN A 115 -8.44 17.53 -3.39
CA GLN A 115 -8.76 18.54 -2.39
C GLN A 115 -9.25 17.88 -1.08
N THR A 116 -10.08 16.83 -1.19
CA THR A 116 -10.53 16.04 -0.04
C THR A 116 -9.38 15.37 0.70
N MET A 117 -8.44 14.74 -0.03
CA MET A 117 -7.25 14.13 0.56
C MET A 117 -6.37 15.17 1.28
N VAL A 118 -6.21 16.37 0.72
CA VAL A 118 -5.46 17.47 1.37
C VAL A 118 -6.11 17.89 2.67
N TYR A 119 -7.41 18.15 2.68
CA TYR A 119 -8.13 18.55 3.90
C TYR A 119 -8.07 17.48 4.98
N ALA A 120 -8.23 16.20 4.60
CA ALA A 120 -8.13 15.08 5.52
C ALA A 120 -6.70 14.95 6.13
N ALA A 121 -5.66 15.20 5.33
CA ALA A 121 -4.27 15.09 5.77
C ALA A 121 -3.78 16.31 6.57
N ALA A 122 -4.37 17.48 6.37
CA ALA A 122 -3.88 18.74 6.94
C ALA A 122 -4.62 19.16 8.22
N GLU A 123 -5.87 19.60 8.08
CA GLU A 123 -6.67 20.18 9.17
C GLU A 123 -8.11 19.62 9.14
N PRO A 124 -8.31 18.30 9.33
CA PRO A 124 -9.61 17.65 9.12
C PRO A 124 -10.74 18.22 9.99
N GLU A 125 -10.44 18.60 11.23
CA GLU A 125 -11.42 19.22 12.13
C GLU A 125 -11.89 20.59 11.62
N ARG A 126 -10.97 21.38 11.06
CA ARG A 126 -11.26 22.72 10.54
C ARG A 126 -11.99 22.66 9.20
N ASP A 127 -11.64 21.69 8.36
CA ASP A 127 -12.20 21.53 7.02
C ASP A 127 -13.32 20.49 6.95
N MET A 128 -13.82 19.99 8.09
CA MET A 128 -14.85 18.96 8.18
C MET A 128 -16.05 19.21 7.27
N LEU A 129 -16.57 20.44 7.24
CA LEU A 129 -17.70 20.81 6.38
C LEU A 129 -17.35 20.80 4.89
N ARG A 130 -16.10 21.13 4.52
CA ARG A 130 -15.63 21.07 3.12
C ARG A 130 -15.42 19.62 2.68
N ILE A 131 -14.87 18.78 3.56
CA ILE A 131 -14.74 17.34 3.33
C ILE A 131 -16.13 16.72 3.11
N ALA A 132 -17.10 17.05 3.96
CA ALA A 132 -18.48 16.57 3.81
C ALA A 132 -19.14 17.05 2.51
N ALA A 133 -18.94 18.31 2.11
CA ALA A 133 -19.43 18.82 0.84
C ALA A 133 -18.82 18.07 -0.37
N ASN A 134 -17.50 17.83 -0.34
CA ASN A 134 -16.82 17.07 -1.39
C ASN A 134 -17.30 15.61 -1.46
N VAL A 135 -17.50 14.96 -0.31
CA VAL A 135 -18.10 13.62 -0.24
C VAL A 135 -19.48 13.62 -0.89
N SER A 136 -20.35 14.55 -0.49
CA SER A 136 -21.71 14.65 -1.05
C SER A 136 -21.70 14.80 -2.58
N TRP A 137 -20.77 15.61 -3.11
CA TRP A 137 -20.60 15.75 -4.55
C TRP A 137 -20.10 14.46 -5.20
N LEU A 138 -19.08 13.80 -4.64
CA LEU A 138 -18.52 12.55 -5.18
C LEU A 138 -19.57 11.43 -5.17
N GLU A 139 -20.37 11.30 -4.12
CA GLU A 139 -21.49 10.34 -4.07
C GLU A 139 -22.54 10.63 -5.15
N SER A 140 -22.81 11.91 -5.43
CA SER A 140 -23.79 12.31 -6.44
C SER A 140 -23.27 12.08 -7.86
N ALA A 141 -21.98 12.32 -8.07
CA ALA A 141 -21.28 12.15 -9.33
C ALA A 141 -21.04 10.68 -9.73
N GLN A 142 -21.08 9.73 -8.78
CA GLN A 142 -20.95 8.31 -9.09
C GLN A 142 -22.04 7.88 -10.09
N ILE A 143 -21.65 7.14 -11.13
CA ILE A 143 -22.59 6.62 -12.14
C ILE A 143 -23.47 5.56 -11.48
N LYS A 144 -24.79 5.71 -11.61
CA LYS A 144 -25.80 4.84 -11.01
C LYS A 144 -26.46 3.96 -12.08
N PRO A 145 -27.06 2.83 -11.70
CA PRO A 145 -27.94 2.09 -12.60
C PRO A 145 -29.05 3.01 -13.14
N GLY A 146 -29.20 3.05 -14.47
CA GLY A 146 -30.19 3.90 -15.15
C GLY A 146 -29.67 5.27 -15.62
N ASP A 147 -28.44 5.67 -15.25
CA ASP A 147 -27.78 6.81 -15.90
C ASP A 147 -27.51 6.50 -17.39
N PRO A 148 -27.47 7.50 -18.29
CA PRO A 148 -27.38 7.27 -19.74
C PRO A 148 -25.97 6.89 -20.23
N VAL A 149 -25.03 6.71 -19.30
CA VAL A 149 -23.65 6.29 -19.56
C VAL A 149 -23.39 4.93 -18.88
N PRO A 150 -22.53 4.07 -19.47
CA PRO A 150 -22.30 2.74 -18.95
C PRO A 150 -21.48 2.74 -17.65
N TRP A 151 -21.34 1.54 -17.10
CA TRP A 151 -20.49 1.20 -15.94
C TRP A 151 -20.91 1.82 -14.60
N PRO A 152 -22.11 1.47 -14.08
CA PRO A 152 -22.52 1.84 -12.74
C PRO A 152 -21.47 1.49 -11.68
N GLY A 153 -21.30 2.37 -10.71
CA GLY A 153 -20.30 2.27 -9.65
C GLY A 153 -18.98 2.99 -9.95
N SER A 154 -18.76 3.41 -11.19
CA SER A 154 -17.58 4.18 -11.61
C SER A 154 -17.82 5.70 -11.58
N TRP A 155 -16.76 6.48 -11.82
CA TRP A 155 -16.79 7.93 -11.97
C TRP A 155 -16.22 8.35 -13.32
N THR A 156 -16.73 9.47 -13.84
CA THR A 156 -16.16 10.20 -14.99
C THR A 156 -15.56 11.52 -14.53
N TYR A 157 -15.10 12.36 -15.45
CA TYR A 157 -14.37 13.60 -15.15
C TYR A 157 -15.19 14.65 -14.39
N SER A 158 -16.51 14.63 -14.48
CA SER A 158 -17.40 15.61 -13.86
C SER A 158 -18.69 14.96 -13.37
N SER A 159 -19.57 15.74 -12.74
CA SER A 159 -20.93 15.29 -12.40
C SER A 159 -21.84 15.14 -13.64
N SER A 160 -21.40 15.58 -14.83
CA SER A 160 -22.14 15.46 -16.08
C SER A 160 -22.05 14.04 -16.64
N LYS A 161 -23.08 13.24 -16.37
CA LYS A 161 -23.19 11.84 -16.80
C LYS A 161 -23.84 11.70 -18.18
N ARG A 162 -23.54 12.60 -19.11
CA ARG A 162 -24.27 12.69 -20.40
C ARG A 162 -23.46 12.23 -21.61
N THR A 163 -22.15 12.51 -21.61
CA THR A 163 -21.33 12.41 -22.83
C THR A 163 -20.12 11.51 -22.66
N GLN A 164 -19.59 11.38 -21.44
CA GLN A 164 -18.40 10.57 -21.18
C GLN A 164 -18.75 9.42 -20.24
N PRO A 165 -18.39 8.18 -20.59
CA PRO A 165 -18.53 7.06 -19.67
C PRO A 165 -17.55 7.22 -18.50
N GLY A 166 -17.71 6.39 -17.47
CA GLY A 166 -16.74 6.34 -16.38
C GLY A 166 -15.40 5.74 -16.80
N ASP A 167 -14.37 5.87 -15.98
CA ASP A 167 -13.10 5.18 -16.21
C ASP A 167 -12.42 4.76 -14.91
N ASN A 168 -11.42 3.90 -15.01
CA ASN A 168 -10.72 3.35 -13.85
C ASN A 168 -9.86 4.39 -13.11
N SER A 169 -9.38 5.43 -13.80
CA SER A 169 -8.52 6.45 -13.20
C SER A 169 -9.33 7.43 -12.34
N ASN A 170 -10.42 7.99 -12.87
CA ASN A 170 -11.38 8.81 -12.12
C ASN A 170 -11.98 8.02 -10.95
N SER A 171 -12.34 6.76 -11.17
CA SER A 171 -12.89 5.90 -10.12
C SER A 171 -11.89 5.63 -9.00
N GLN A 172 -10.60 5.46 -9.32
CA GLN A 172 -9.56 5.31 -8.31
C GLN A 172 -9.45 6.57 -7.45
N TYR A 173 -9.37 7.76 -8.07
CA TYR A 173 -9.23 9.01 -7.32
C TYR A 173 -10.47 9.30 -6.47
N ALA A 174 -11.67 9.08 -7.00
CA ALA A 174 -12.90 9.19 -6.21
C ALA A 174 -12.82 8.32 -4.95
N LEU A 175 -12.41 7.05 -5.07
CA LEU A 175 -12.26 6.16 -3.92
C LEU A 175 -11.14 6.56 -2.97
N LEU A 176 -10.02 7.10 -3.46
CA LEU A 176 -8.96 7.65 -2.61
C LEU A 176 -9.46 8.85 -1.78
N GLY A 177 -10.20 9.77 -2.41
CA GLY A 177 -10.80 10.92 -1.74
C GLY A 177 -11.86 10.52 -0.71
N LEU A 178 -12.80 9.66 -1.10
CA LEU A 178 -13.82 9.12 -0.19
C LEU A 178 -13.20 8.32 0.96
N GLY A 179 -12.13 7.57 0.68
CA GLY A 179 -11.38 6.81 1.68
C GLY A 179 -10.77 7.73 2.73
N ALA A 180 -10.04 8.76 2.30
CA ALA A 180 -9.45 9.75 3.19
C ALA A 180 -10.50 10.50 4.03
N ALA A 181 -11.65 10.85 3.44
CA ALA A 181 -12.76 11.46 4.16
C ALA A 181 -13.32 10.53 5.25
N SER A 182 -13.49 9.24 4.93
CA SER A 182 -13.98 8.24 5.89
C SER A 182 -13.01 8.01 7.05
N GLU A 183 -11.69 8.03 6.80
CA GLU A 183 -10.67 7.87 7.84
C GLU A 183 -10.68 8.99 8.88
N VAL A 184 -11.10 10.20 8.49
CA VAL A 184 -11.25 11.36 9.39
C VAL A 184 -12.67 11.52 9.94
N GLY A 185 -13.54 10.52 9.74
CA GLY A 185 -14.86 10.45 10.38
C GLY A 185 -16.02 11.02 9.56
N VAL A 186 -15.80 11.43 8.30
CA VAL A 186 -16.92 11.82 7.43
C VAL A 186 -17.59 10.56 6.87
N PRO A 187 -18.90 10.35 7.14
CA PRO A 187 -19.59 9.17 6.65
C PRO A 187 -19.73 9.21 5.13
N VAL A 188 -19.51 8.07 4.49
CA VAL A 188 -19.79 7.83 3.07
C VAL A 188 -20.81 6.70 3.00
N LYS A 189 -21.84 6.87 2.19
CA LYS A 189 -22.96 5.93 2.11
C LYS A 189 -22.52 4.51 1.73
N PRO A 190 -23.00 3.45 2.43
CA PRO A 190 -22.62 2.06 2.14
C PRO A 190 -22.81 1.63 0.68
N GLU A 191 -23.87 2.11 0.02
CA GLU A 191 -24.16 1.80 -1.38
C GLU A 191 -23.10 2.31 -2.35
N VAL A 192 -22.40 3.41 -2.03
CA VAL A 192 -21.32 3.94 -2.88
C VAL A 192 -20.15 2.97 -2.90
N TRP A 193 -19.78 2.45 -1.73
CA TRP A 193 -18.73 1.43 -1.61
C TRP A 193 -19.12 0.12 -2.31
N ALA A 194 -20.37 -0.32 -2.12
CA ALA A 194 -20.87 -1.55 -2.72
C ALA A 194 -20.90 -1.49 -4.25
N MET A 195 -21.42 -0.40 -4.82
CA MET A 195 -21.45 -0.21 -6.28
C MET A 195 -20.03 -0.09 -6.85
N ALA A 196 -19.15 0.67 -6.22
CA ALA A 196 -17.76 0.80 -6.68
C ALA A 196 -17.03 -0.54 -6.65
N ARG A 197 -17.23 -1.33 -5.58
CA ARG A 197 -16.66 -2.68 -5.50
C ARG A 197 -17.17 -3.58 -6.62
N ALA A 198 -18.49 -3.60 -6.85
CA ALA A 198 -19.10 -4.39 -7.90
C ALA A 198 -18.54 -4.00 -9.28
N TYR A 199 -18.35 -2.70 -9.54
CA TYR A 199 -17.69 -2.20 -10.74
C TYR A 199 -16.28 -2.78 -10.91
N TRP A 200 -15.42 -2.63 -9.89
CA TRP A 200 -14.02 -3.09 -9.95
C TRP A 200 -13.88 -4.60 -10.06
N GLU A 201 -14.76 -5.38 -9.42
CA GLU A 201 -14.80 -6.83 -9.55
C GLU A 201 -15.29 -7.25 -10.95
N HIS A 202 -16.26 -6.53 -11.52
CA HIS A 202 -16.79 -6.81 -12.86
C HIS A 202 -15.83 -6.44 -13.99
N CYS A 203 -15.12 -5.31 -13.88
CA CYS A 203 -14.21 -4.85 -14.92
C CYS A 203 -12.82 -5.50 -14.88
N GLN A 204 -12.57 -6.41 -13.93
CA GLN A 204 -11.34 -7.20 -13.90
C GLN A 204 -11.30 -8.19 -15.06
N LYS A 205 -10.18 -8.22 -15.78
CA LYS A 205 -9.99 -9.13 -16.91
C LYS A 205 -9.77 -10.58 -16.46
N GLY A 206 -9.85 -11.52 -17.40
CA GLY A 206 -9.65 -12.95 -17.16
C GLY A 206 -8.27 -13.31 -16.58
N ASP A 207 -7.23 -12.51 -16.86
CA ASP A 207 -5.87 -12.68 -16.33
C ASP A 207 -5.65 -12.03 -14.95
N GLY A 208 -6.66 -11.35 -14.40
CA GLY A 208 -6.59 -10.66 -13.11
C GLY A 208 -6.23 -9.18 -13.19
N SER A 209 -5.95 -8.64 -14.38
CA SER A 209 -5.54 -7.25 -14.57
C SER A 209 -6.71 -6.29 -14.81
N TRP A 210 -6.38 -4.99 -14.87
CA TRP A 210 -7.30 -3.94 -15.29
C TRP A 210 -6.74 -3.11 -16.45
N ALA A 211 -7.64 -2.66 -17.31
CA ALA A 211 -7.37 -1.72 -18.40
C ALA A 211 -7.90 -0.32 -18.04
N TYR A 212 -7.79 0.68 -18.93
CA TYR A 212 -8.25 2.04 -18.64
C TYR A 212 -9.78 2.14 -18.45
N THR A 213 -10.52 1.44 -19.31
CA THR A 213 -11.97 1.21 -19.20
C THR A 213 -12.26 -0.29 -19.29
N PRO A 214 -13.47 -0.75 -18.92
CA PRO A 214 -13.86 -2.16 -19.09
C PRO A 214 -13.70 -2.68 -20.53
N ASP A 215 -13.95 -1.83 -21.52
CA ASP A 215 -13.87 -2.19 -22.94
C ASP A 215 -12.45 -2.07 -23.52
N SER A 216 -11.49 -1.51 -22.75
CA SER A 216 -10.12 -1.35 -23.21
C SER A 216 -9.42 -2.71 -23.31
N ALA A 217 -8.79 -2.96 -24.46
CA ALA A 217 -8.08 -4.21 -24.71
C ALA A 217 -6.80 -4.32 -23.85
N ALA A 218 -6.01 -3.25 -23.79
CA ALA A 218 -4.69 -3.25 -23.15
C ALA A 218 -4.76 -3.08 -21.62
N SER A 219 -4.28 -4.09 -20.91
CA SER A 219 -4.02 -4.01 -19.48
C SER A 219 -2.80 -3.14 -19.20
N THR A 220 -2.83 -2.39 -18.11
CA THR A 220 -1.68 -1.55 -17.72
C THR A 220 -1.34 -1.73 -16.26
N ALA A 221 -0.05 -1.56 -15.91
CA ALA A 221 0.35 -1.65 -14.51
C ALA A 221 -0.30 -0.56 -13.66
N SER A 222 -0.45 0.66 -14.18
CA SER A 222 -1.16 1.75 -13.50
C SER A 222 -2.61 1.39 -13.16
N MET A 223 -3.36 0.81 -14.11
CA MET A 223 -4.76 0.47 -13.87
C MET A 223 -4.92 -0.78 -12.99
N THR A 224 -4.00 -1.74 -13.08
CA THR A 224 -3.99 -2.85 -12.13
C THR A 224 -3.69 -2.37 -10.70
N CYS A 225 -2.77 -1.42 -10.51
CA CYS A 225 -2.56 -0.77 -9.22
C CYS A 225 -3.82 -0.04 -8.72
N ALA A 226 -4.54 0.61 -9.63
CA ALA A 226 -5.82 1.24 -9.33
C ALA A 226 -6.88 0.24 -8.85
N GLY A 227 -6.99 -0.92 -9.52
CA GLY A 227 -7.88 -2.01 -9.12
C GLY A 227 -7.53 -2.59 -7.75
N ILE A 228 -6.26 -2.90 -7.49
CA ILE A 228 -5.77 -3.38 -6.19
C ILE A 228 -6.11 -2.39 -5.08
N SER A 229 -5.77 -1.11 -5.28
CA SER A 229 -6.02 -0.04 -4.30
C SER A 229 -7.51 0.13 -4.03
N SER A 230 -8.34 0.12 -5.07
CA SER A 230 -9.79 0.31 -4.97
C SER A 230 -10.48 -0.87 -4.29
N LEU A 231 -10.07 -2.10 -4.58
CA LEU A 231 -10.58 -3.29 -3.90
C LEU A 231 -10.10 -3.36 -2.44
N ALA A 232 -8.92 -2.86 -2.12
CA ALA A 232 -8.45 -2.74 -0.74
C ALA A 232 -9.29 -1.72 0.04
N ILE A 233 -9.57 -0.54 -0.52
CA ILE A 233 -10.40 0.50 0.10
C ILE A 233 -11.83 0.01 0.31
N THR A 234 -12.46 -0.54 -0.73
CA THR A 234 -13.85 -1.05 -0.63
C THR A 234 -13.95 -2.34 0.18
N GLY A 235 -12.86 -3.12 0.29
CA GLY A 235 -12.74 -4.28 1.16
C GLY A 235 -12.94 -3.95 2.63
N LEU A 236 -12.29 -2.88 3.11
CA LEU A 236 -12.46 -2.38 4.48
C LEU A 236 -13.93 -2.10 4.83
N LYS A 237 -14.70 -1.67 3.82
CA LYS A 237 -16.10 -1.26 3.98
C LYS A 237 -17.07 -2.43 3.83
N ARG A 238 -16.63 -3.58 3.33
CA ARG A 238 -17.48 -4.76 3.11
C ARG A 238 -18.01 -5.34 4.43
N PHE A 239 -17.16 -5.40 5.45
CA PHE A 239 -17.46 -6.02 6.74
C PHE A 239 -17.51 -5.02 7.89
N GLN A 240 -17.36 -3.72 7.62
CA GLN A 240 -17.41 -2.68 8.64
C GLN A 240 -18.75 -2.72 9.38
N GLY A 241 -18.70 -2.96 10.69
CA GLY A 241 -19.88 -3.05 11.55
C GLY A 241 -20.69 -4.35 11.42
N GLN A 242 -20.19 -5.36 10.69
CA GLN A 242 -20.84 -6.67 10.61
C GLN A 242 -20.45 -7.60 11.75
N GLU A 243 -19.32 -7.35 12.42
CA GLU A 243 -18.96 -8.00 13.67
C GLU A 243 -19.53 -7.21 14.84
N SER A 244 -20.26 -7.89 15.72
CA SER A 244 -20.90 -7.27 16.88
C SER A 244 -20.66 -8.10 18.13
N LEU A 245 -20.48 -7.41 19.26
CA LEU A 245 -20.38 -8.05 20.57
C LEU A 245 -21.78 -8.40 21.08
N HIS A 246 -21.96 -9.67 21.44
CA HIS A 246 -23.17 -10.20 22.07
C HIS A 246 -22.77 -10.87 23.39
N GLY A 247 -22.65 -10.07 24.45
CA GLY A 247 -22.01 -10.51 25.70
C GLY A 247 -20.52 -10.75 25.47
N GLU A 248 -20.04 -11.95 25.80
CA GLU A 248 -18.64 -12.36 25.60
C GLU A 248 -18.35 -12.95 24.20
N LEU A 249 -19.37 -13.06 23.33
CA LEU A 249 -19.24 -13.66 22.01
C LEU A 249 -19.21 -12.58 20.92
N ILE A 250 -18.29 -12.73 19.97
CA ILE A 250 -18.24 -11.91 18.75
C ILE A 250 -19.07 -12.60 17.67
N ASN A 251 -20.22 -12.02 17.34
CA ASN A 251 -21.05 -12.49 16.24
C ASN A 251 -20.40 -12.14 14.89
N ASN A 252 -20.53 -13.04 13.90
CA ASN A 252 -19.95 -12.92 12.55
C ASN A 252 -18.41 -12.77 12.50
N CYS A 253 -17.72 -13.09 13.59
CA CYS A 253 -16.27 -13.04 13.72
C CYS A 253 -15.56 -13.90 12.67
N GLY A 254 -14.50 -13.38 12.05
CA GLY A 254 -13.65 -14.11 11.11
C GLY A 254 -14.38 -14.54 9.83
N LYS A 255 -15.54 -13.94 9.55
CA LYS A 255 -16.30 -14.15 8.29
C LYS A 255 -15.81 -13.25 7.16
N GLY A 256 -14.82 -12.39 7.45
CA GLY A 256 -14.10 -11.56 6.49
C GLY A 256 -13.29 -12.40 5.49
N GLY A 257 -13.88 -12.74 4.34
CA GLY A 257 -13.19 -13.52 3.32
C GLY A 257 -12.15 -12.72 2.53
N ALA A 258 -11.00 -13.33 2.24
CA ALA A 258 -10.02 -12.78 1.31
C ALA A 258 -10.64 -12.55 -0.09
N SER A 259 -10.40 -11.37 -0.68
CA SER A 259 -10.91 -11.06 -2.01
C SER A 259 -10.09 -11.78 -3.09
N ILE A 260 -10.72 -12.71 -3.80
CA ILE A 260 -10.11 -13.43 -4.93
C ILE A 260 -9.67 -12.43 -6.01
N SER A 261 -10.50 -11.44 -6.34
CA SER A 261 -10.16 -10.42 -7.33
C SER A 261 -8.95 -9.59 -6.90
N LEU A 262 -8.85 -9.21 -5.62
CA LEU A 262 -7.67 -8.52 -5.10
C LEU A 262 -6.40 -9.37 -5.26
N GLN A 263 -6.46 -10.65 -4.87
CA GLN A 263 -5.31 -11.55 -5.00
C GLN A 263 -4.88 -11.75 -6.45
N ARG A 264 -5.83 -11.96 -7.37
CA ARG A 264 -5.53 -12.07 -8.81
C ARG A 264 -4.85 -10.82 -9.38
N GLY A 265 -5.23 -9.64 -8.89
CA GLY A 265 -4.57 -8.38 -9.23
C GLY A 265 -3.12 -8.32 -8.75
N ILE A 266 -2.91 -8.70 -7.49
CA ILE A 266 -1.58 -8.76 -6.87
C ILE A 266 -0.68 -9.74 -7.63
N ASP A 267 -1.20 -10.93 -7.96
CA ASP A 267 -0.46 -11.97 -8.70
C ASP A 267 -0.12 -11.49 -10.11
N TRP A 268 -1.05 -10.83 -10.81
CA TRP A 268 -0.77 -10.27 -12.12
C TRP A 268 0.33 -9.20 -12.06
N LEU A 269 0.26 -8.28 -11.09
CA LEU A 269 1.26 -7.22 -10.93
C LEU A 269 2.62 -7.79 -10.55
N ALA A 270 2.66 -8.84 -9.74
CA ALA A 270 3.88 -9.58 -9.41
C ALA A 270 4.55 -10.18 -10.65
N ASN A 271 3.77 -10.76 -11.56
CA ASN A 271 4.28 -11.37 -12.80
C ASN A 271 4.69 -10.35 -13.89
N HIS A 272 4.17 -9.12 -13.82
CA HIS A 272 4.46 -8.04 -14.78
C HIS A 272 5.18 -6.86 -14.12
N PHE A 273 5.85 -7.09 -13.00
CA PHE A 273 6.42 -6.03 -12.16
C PHE A 273 7.56 -5.30 -12.88
N GLN A 274 7.46 -3.98 -12.99
CA GLN A 274 8.46 -3.13 -13.64
C GLN A 274 8.45 -1.75 -13.01
N VAL A 275 9.59 -1.23 -12.54
CA VAL A 275 9.67 0.16 -12.03
C VAL A 275 10.07 1.16 -13.10
N GLY A 276 10.78 0.71 -14.14
CA GLY A 276 11.30 1.57 -15.20
C GLY A 276 10.27 2.00 -16.24
N GLN A 277 9.06 1.42 -16.25
CA GLN A 277 8.00 1.75 -17.18
C GLN A 277 6.62 1.30 -16.66
N ASN A 278 5.56 1.91 -17.18
CA ASN A 278 4.20 1.43 -17.00
C ASN A 278 3.93 0.30 -18.00
N TYR A 279 3.86 -0.94 -17.53
CA TYR A 279 3.54 -2.10 -18.39
C TYR A 279 2.30 -1.80 -19.24
N GLY A 280 2.34 -2.12 -20.53
CA GLY A 280 1.28 -1.83 -21.49
C GLY A 280 1.31 -0.41 -22.09
N ASN A 281 2.01 0.55 -21.46
CA ASN A 281 2.10 1.96 -21.88
C ASN A 281 3.53 2.52 -22.02
N GLY A 282 4.56 1.73 -21.69
CA GLY A 282 5.95 2.18 -21.75
C GLY A 282 6.21 3.34 -20.78
N GLN A 283 6.83 4.42 -21.28
CA GLN A 283 7.16 5.59 -20.44
C GLN A 283 5.96 6.49 -20.14
N GLN A 284 4.83 6.27 -20.78
CA GLN A 284 3.63 7.07 -20.53
C GLN A 284 3.02 6.70 -19.17
N TRP A 285 2.75 7.71 -18.34
CA TRP A 285 2.17 7.53 -17.01
C TRP A 285 3.03 6.69 -16.06
N LYS A 286 4.36 6.71 -16.22
CA LYS A 286 5.31 5.97 -15.37
C LYS A 286 5.22 6.47 -13.93
N LEU A 287 5.20 7.78 -13.71
CA LEU A 287 5.23 8.34 -12.35
C LEU A 287 3.89 8.18 -11.64
N TYR A 288 2.78 8.31 -12.37
CA TYR A 288 1.44 7.95 -11.90
C TYR A 288 1.35 6.44 -11.60
N TYR A 289 1.93 5.58 -12.45
CA TYR A 289 2.04 4.16 -12.15
C TYR A 289 2.80 3.92 -10.84
N LEU A 290 3.97 4.53 -10.64
CA LEU A 290 4.73 4.38 -9.39
C LEU A 290 3.90 4.84 -8.19
N TYR A 291 3.23 5.99 -8.28
CA TYR A 291 2.28 6.41 -7.25
C TYR A 291 1.18 5.35 -7.00
N GLY A 292 0.61 4.79 -8.06
CA GLY A 292 -0.35 3.69 -7.97
C GLY A 292 0.23 2.45 -7.29
N LEU A 293 1.48 2.07 -7.62
CA LEU A 293 2.21 0.95 -7.03
C LEU A 293 2.37 1.14 -5.53
N GLU A 294 2.71 2.35 -5.09
CA GLU A 294 2.78 2.67 -3.67
C GLU A 294 1.40 2.56 -3.00
N ARG A 295 0.32 3.07 -3.62
CA ARG A 295 -1.03 2.92 -3.08
C ARG A 295 -1.42 1.43 -2.96
N ALA A 296 -1.12 0.63 -3.97
CA ALA A 296 -1.41 -0.79 -4.03
C ALA A 296 -0.61 -1.62 -3.03
N GLY A 297 0.65 -1.24 -2.75
CA GLY A 297 1.49 -1.89 -1.75
C GLY A 297 1.14 -1.49 -0.31
N ARG A 298 0.80 -0.22 -0.08
CA ARG A 298 0.51 0.33 1.26
C ARG A 298 -0.88 -0.05 1.77
N LEU A 299 -1.92 0.26 0.99
CA LEU A 299 -3.19 -0.47 1.10
C LEU A 299 -2.83 -1.93 0.73
N GLY A 300 -3.57 -2.99 0.98
CA GLY A 300 -3.03 -4.35 0.76
C GLY A 300 -1.92 -4.82 1.73
N GLY A 301 -1.05 -3.96 2.28
CA GLY A 301 -0.06 -4.33 3.30
C GLY A 301 1.07 -5.23 2.76
N LEU A 302 1.49 -4.98 1.52
CA LEU A 302 2.42 -5.79 0.77
C LEU A 302 3.82 -5.16 0.83
N ARG A 303 4.81 -5.90 1.33
CA ARG A 303 6.23 -5.54 1.13
C ARG A 303 6.73 -5.91 -0.26
N PHE A 304 6.23 -7.02 -0.79
CA PHE A 304 6.65 -7.56 -2.07
C PHE A 304 5.47 -7.75 -3.02
N PHE A 305 5.72 -7.50 -4.30
CA PHE A 305 4.93 -8.08 -5.39
C PHE A 305 5.74 -9.23 -5.98
N GLY A 306 5.33 -10.46 -5.70
CA GLY A 306 6.15 -11.64 -6.00
C GLY A 306 7.45 -11.60 -5.19
N GLN A 307 8.60 -11.54 -5.88
CA GLN A 307 9.92 -11.42 -5.26
C GLN A 307 10.45 -9.97 -5.24
N HIS A 308 9.66 -9.01 -5.75
CA HIS A 308 10.10 -7.64 -5.97
C HIS A 308 9.77 -6.77 -4.76
N ASP A 309 10.82 -6.28 -4.07
CA ASP A 309 10.69 -5.22 -3.07
C ASP A 309 10.38 -3.92 -3.80
N TRP A 310 9.08 -3.60 -3.90
CA TRP A 310 8.60 -2.56 -4.79
C TRP A 310 9.06 -1.17 -4.35
N TYR A 311 9.18 -0.94 -3.04
CA TYR A 311 9.61 0.35 -2.52
C TYR A 311 11.09 0.56 -2.82
N ARG A 312 11.94 -0.43 -2.48
CA ARG A 312 13.38 -0.33 -2.75
C ARG A 312 13.65 -0.11 -4.24
N LEU A 313 13.06 -0.93 -5.11
CA LEU A 313 13.28 -0.85 -6.55
C LEU A 313 12.78 0.48 -7.14
N GLY A 314 11.61 0.96 -6.71
CA GLY A 314 11.08 2.25 -7.18
C GLY A 314 11.86 3.44 -6.63
N ALA A 315 12.39 3.34 -5.40
CA ALA A 315 13.23 4.37 -4.80
C ALA A 315 14.57 4.48 -5.52
N GLU A 316 15.19 3.35 -5.87
CA GLU A 316 16.40 3.29 -6.71
C GLU A 316 16.15 3.97 -8.05
N GLU A 317 15.04 3.65 -8.72
CA GLU A 317 14.67 4.26 -10.00
C GLU A 317 14.53 5.78 -9.87
N LEU A 318 13.72 6.26 -8.92
CA LEU A 318 13.45 7.69 -8.77
C LEU A 318 14.68 8.48 -8.31
N VAL A 319 15.50 7.96 -7.39
CA VAL A 319 16.73 8.63 -6.98
C VAL A 319 17.68 8.78 -8.16
N HIS A 320 17.77 7.79 -9.05
CA HIS A 320 18.59 7.88 -10.25
C HIS A 320 18.04 8.86 -11.29
N ASP A 321 16.71 8.85 -11.52
CA ASP A 321 16.03 9.69 -12.51
C ASP A 321 15.94 11.18 -12.12
N GLN A 322 16.15 11.51 -10.83
CA GLN A 322 16.04 12.88 -10.36
C GLN A 322 17.09 13.81 -11.01
N ASN A 323 16.66 14.98 -11.45
CA ASN A 323 17.57 16.02 -11.90
C ASN A 323 18.51 16.47 -10.76
N LYS A 324 19.81 16.20 -10.88
CA LYS A 324 20.79 16.42 -9.80
C LYS A 324 21.06 17.88 -9.46
N LEU A 325 20.72 18.83 -10.33
CA LEU A 325 20.95 20.26 -10.12
C LEU A 325 19.73 20.93 -9.46
N SER A 326 18.55 20.68 -10.02
CA SER A 326 17.32 21.38 -9.62
C SER A 326 16.45 20.57 -8.66
N GLY A 327 16.57 19.24 -8.65
CA GLY A 327 15.81 18.35 -7.75
C GLY A 327 14.43 17.93 -8.24
N PHE A 328 14.02 18.29 -9.46
CA PHE A 328 12.74 17.87 -10.03
C PHE A 328 12.84 16.50 -10.73
N TRP A 329 11.67 15.90 -10.94
CA TRP A 329 11.47 14.77 -11.86
C TRP A 329 10.72 15.23 -13.11
N GLN A 330 10.92 14.49 -14.20
CA GLN A 330 10.22 14.71 -15.46
C GLN A 330 9.96 13.36 -16.13
N GLY A 331 8.71 13.12 -16.52
CA GLY A 331 8.29 11.96 -17.29
C GLY A 331 8.00 12.31 -18.76
N ALA A 332 7.24 11.47 -19.44
CA ALA A 332 6.84 11.65 -20.83
C ALA A 332 5.42 12.22 -20.97
N LEU A 333 5.17 12.91 -22.10
CA LEU A 333 3.85 13.45 -22.47
C LEU A 333 3.24 14.35 -21.38
N ILE A 334 2.12 13.96 -20.78
CA ILE A 334 1.47 14.76 -19.72
C ILE A 334 2.37 14.87 -18.47
N GLU A 335 3.19 13.84 -18.20
CA GLU A 335 4.18 13.87 -17.13
C GLU A 335 5.46 14.64 -17.53
N ALA A 336 5.50 15.29 -18.70
CA ALA A 336 6.55 16.26 -19.02
C ALA A 336 6.45 17.52 -18.15
N ASP A 337 5.27 17.78 -17.56
CA ASP A 337 5.10 18.79 -16.52
C ASP A 337 5.87 18.36 -15.26
N ARG A 338 6.89 19.15 -14.92
CA ARG A 338 7.82 18.86 -13.81
C ARG A 338 7.16 18.98 -12.45
N THR A 339 6.11 19.78 -12.31
CA THR A 339 5.39 19.96 -11.05
C THR A 339 4.56 18.73 -10.73
N VAL A 340 3.81 18.24 -11.73
CA VAL A 340 3.03 16.99 -11.61
C VAL A 340 3.97 15.80 -11.41
N ALA A 341 5.02 15.68 -12.23
CA ALA A 341 5.99 14.60 -12.14
C ALA A 341 6.69 14.55 -10.77
N THR A 342 7.16 15.69 -10.28
CA THR A 342 7.81 15.77 -8.96
C THR A 342 6.83 15.43 -7.84
N SER A 343 5.56 15.84 -7.96
CA SER A 343 4.55 15.50 -6.97
C SER A 343 4.32 13.98 -6.87
N PHE A 344 4.20 13.27 -8.00
CA PHE A 344 4.09 11.81 -8.00
C PHE A 344 5.34 11.12 -7.44
N ALA A 345 6.53 11.59 -7.81
CA ALA A 345 7.78 11.06 -7.28
C ALA A 345 7.88 11.21 -5.74
N LEU A 346 7.48 12.37 -5.21
CA LEU A 346 7.45 12.60 -3.76
C LEU A 346 6.40 11.73 -3.06
N LEU A 347 5.20 11.59 -3.64
CA LEU A 347 4.15 10.72 -3.09
C LEU A 347 4.60 9.26 -2.98
N PHE A 348 5.47 8.80 -3.89
CA PHE A 348 6.12 7.50 -3.79
C PHE A 348 7.24 7.48 -2.74
N LEU A 349 8.24 8.36 -2.88
CA LEU A 349 9.49 8.29 -2.11
C LEU A 349 9.27 8.54 -0.62
N ALA A 350 8.43 9.52 -0.28
CA ALA A 350 8.20 9.92 1.10
C ALA A 350 7.65 8.78 1.97
N LYS A 351 7.15 7.70 1.36
CA LYS A 351 6.61 6.56 2.09
C LYS A 351 7.65 5.79 2.92
N GLY A 352 8.89 5.68 2.47
CA GLY A 352 9.95 5.00 3.23
C GLY A 352 10.33 5.69 4.53
N ARG A 353 9.78 6.88 4.79
CA ARG A 353 9.89 7.56 6.08
C ARG A 353 8.98 6.96 7.14
N ALA A 354 7.89 6.30 6.74
CA ALA A 354 6.90 5.75 7.66
C ALA A 354 7.45 4.47 8.33
N PRO A 355 7.62 4.46 9.67
CA PRO A 355 8.05 3.26 10.37
C PRO A 355 7.01 2.14 10.25
N VAL A 356 7.48 0.91 10.07
CA VAL A 356 6.63 -0.29 10.16
C VAL A 356 6.38 -0.58 11.63
N LEU A 357 5.13 -0.48 12.07
CA LEU A 357 4.72 -0.77 13.44
C LEU A 357 4.51 -2.27 13.66
N VAL A 358 3.89 -2.96 12.69
CA VAL A 358 3.50 -4.37 12.84
C VAL A 358 3.87 -5.19 11.59
N ASN A 359 4.53 -6.32 11.84
CA ASN A 359 4.70 -7.41 10.89
C ASN A 359 3.61 -8.47 11.12
N LYS A 360 2.61 -8.58 10.25
CA LYS A 360 1.61 -9.67 10.31
C LYS A 360 2.21 -10.94 9.71
N LEU A 361 2.35 -11.99 10.51
CA LEU A 361 3.05 -13.20 10.11
C LEU A 361 2.14 -14.17 9.37
N ARG A 362 2.56 -14.64 8.19
CA ARG A 362 1.90 -15.79 7.57
C ARG A 362 2.23 -17.07 8.33
N HIS A 363 1.24 -17.94 8.51
CA HIS A 363 1.45 -19.29 9.02
C HIS A 363 0.41 -20.25 8.47
N GLY A 364 0.75 -21.54 8.53
CA GLY A 364 -0.21 -22.60 8.23
C GLY A 364 -1.14 -22.87 9.43
N PRO A 365 -2.20 -23.67 9.21
CA PRO A 365 -2.53 -24.35 7.95
C PRO A 365 -3.23 -23.43 6.93
N ARG A 366 -2.83 -23.53 5.65
CA ARG A 366 -3.37 -22.74 4.52
C ARG A 366 -3.31 -21.23 4.80
N GLY A 367 -4.45 -20.53 4.77
CA GLY A 367 -4.59 -19.09 4.98
C GLY A 367 -5.18 -18.71 6.34
N ASP A 368 -5.10 -19.60 7.34
CA ASP A 368 -5.67 -19.36 8.67
C ASP A 368 -5.06 -18.15 9.39
N TRP A 369 -3.88 -17.70 8.96
CA TRP A 369 -3.20 -16.50 9.46
C TRP A 369 -3.93 -15.17 9.14
N ASN A 370 -5.01 -15.19 8.35
CA ASN A 370 -5.67 -13.98 7.87
C ASN A 370 -7.19 -14.08 7.92
N ASN A 371 -7.73 -14.63 9.02
CA ASN A 371 -9.17 -14.71 9.27
C ASN A 371 -9.83 -13.33 9.37
N ASP A 372 -9.07 -12.33 9.84
CA ASP A 372 -9.46 -10.92 9.86
C ASP A 372 -8.51 -10.10 8.97
N PRO A 373 -8.81 -9.90 7.67
CA PRO A 373 -7.87 -9.30 6.73
C PRO A 373 -7.45 -7.85 7.03
N ASP A 374 -8.26 -7.13 7.80
CA ASP A 374 -8.08 -5.70 8.08
C ASP A 374 -7.72 -5.40 9.55
N ASP A 375 -7.49 -6.42 10.38
CA ASP A 375 -7.15 -6.29 11.82
C ASP A 375 -5.97 -5.32 12.08
N VAL A 376 -4.79 -5.66 11.55
CA VAL A 376 -3.55 -4.92 11.71
C VAL A 376 -3.63 -3.59 10.97
N ARG A 377 -4.33 -3.53 9.83
CA ARG A 377 -4.54 -2.25 9.13
C ARG A 377 -5.31 -1.27 10.02
N ASN A 378 -6.41 -1.72 10.60
CA ASN A 378 -7.26 -0.89 11.46
C ASN A 378 -6.52 -0.48 12.74
N LEU A 379 -5.79 -1.41 13.36
CA LEU A 379 -4.96 -1.13 14.53
C LEU A 379 -3.92 -0.05 14.22
N VAL A 380 -3.14 -0.22 13.15
CA VAL A 380 -2.11 0.75 12.76
C VAL A 380 -2.71 2.10 12.36
N ALA A 381 -3.89 2.12 11.74
CA ALA A 381 -4.58 3.37 11.40
C ALA A 381 -4.99 4.16 12.66
N VAL A 382 -5.54 3.47 13.67
CA VAL A 382 -5.91 4.10 14.96
C VAL A 382 -4.66 4.65 15.66
N VAL A 383 -3.59 3.86 15.75
CA VAL A 383 -2.34 4.31 16.39
C VAL A 383 -1.72 5.48 15.63
N SER A 384 -1.70 5.44 14.29
CA SER A 384 -1.17 6.53 13.47
C SER A 384 -1.88 7.85 13.75
N ARG A 385 -3.22 7.81 13.91
CA ARG A 385 -4.04 8.98 14.24
C ARG A 385 -3.78 9.48 15.65
N ASP A 386 -3.79 8.59 16.65
CA ASP A 386 -3.55 8.95 18.05
C ASP A 386 -2.15 9.58 18.24
N TRP A 387 -1.14 9.04 17.55
CA TRP A 387 0.25 9.52 17.66
C TRP A 387 0.57 10.66 16.68
N ARG A 388 -0.37 11.01 15.79
CA ARG A 388 -0.18 12.00 14.71
C ARG A 388 1.08 11.72 13.89
N ASN A 389 1.35 10.45 13.64
CA ASN A 389 2.51 9.98 12.88
C ASN A 389 2.07 8.84 11.97
N LEU A 390 2.42 8.91 10.69
CA LEU A 390 2.06 7.87 9.74
C LEU A 390 2.88 6.60 10.02
N LEU A 391 2.21 5.54 10.46
CA LEU A 391 2.81 4.22 10.63
C LEU A 391 2.33 3.26 9.53
N THR A 392 3.09 2.20 9.32
CA THR A 392 2.75 1.12 8.38
C THR A 392 2.68 -0.22 9.06
N TRP A 393 2.16 -1.18 8.31
CA TRP A 393 2.25 -2.59 8.62
C TRP A 393 2.56 -3.33 7.31
N GLN A 394 3.01 -4.56 7.45
CA GLN A 394 3.26 -5.42 6.31
C GLN A 394 3.02 -6.88 6.66
N VAL A 395 2.69 -7.68 5.65
CA VAL A 395 2.67 -9.13 5.76
C VAL A 395 4.06 -9.69 5.53
N ILE A 396 4.51 -10.57 6.43
CA ILE A 396 5.80 -11.27 6.33
C ILE A 396 5.55 -12.76 6.14
N ASP A 397 6.22 -13.35 5.15
CA ASP A 397 6.30 -14.80 4.98
C ASP A 397 7.52 -15.34 5.74
N PRO A 398 7.32 -16.03 6.88
CA PRO A 398 8.43 -16.50 7.69
C PRO A 398 9.18 -17.67 7.06
N ALA A 399 8.68 -18.25 5.96
CA ALA A 399 9.41 -19.30 5.24
C ALA A 399 10.65 -18.76 4.51
N VAL A 400 10.70 -17.45 4.23
CA VAL A 400 11.79 -16.80 3.49
C VAL A 400 12.37 -15.57 4.20
N ALA A 401 11.66 -14.99 5.17
CA ALA A 401 12.11 -13.79 5.87
C ALA A 401 13.26 -14.07 6.84
N SER A 402 14.24 -13.16 6.88
CA SER A 402 15.32 -13.17 7.86
C SER A 402 14.89 -12.52 9.19
N VAL A 403 15.70 -12.67 10.24
CA VAL A 403 15.49 -11.95 11.51
C VAL A 403 15.59 -10.44 11.32
N ALA A 404 16.48 -9.97 10.45
CA ALA A 404 16.60 -8.55 10.12
C ALA A 404 15.30 -8.01 9.48
N ASP A 405 14.59 -8.83 8.70
CA ASP A 405 13.27 -8.45 8.16
C ASP A 405 12.21 -8.34 9.25
N LEU A 406 12.23 -9.25 10.24
CA LEU A 406 11.32 -9.20 11.39
C LEU A 406 11.58 -7.97 12.26
N LEU A 407 12.86 -7.61 12.46
CA LEU A 407 13.29 -6.45 13.25
C LEU A 407 12.99 -5.09 12.61
N GLN A 408 12.51 -5.06 11.36
CA GLN A 408 12.00 -3.82 10.77
C GLN A 408 10.75 -3.29 11.49
N ALA A 409 10.06 -4.13 12.25
CA ALA A 409 8.93 -3.74 13.09
C ALA A 409 9.14 -4.17 14.55
N PRO A 410 8.75 -3.34 15.52
CA PRO A 410 8.83 -3.70 16.93
C PRO A 410 7.84 -4.79 17.35
N ILE A 411 6.81 -5.06 16.53
CA ILE A 411 5.76 -6.04 16.81
C ILE A 411 5.65 -7.03 15.65
N VAL A 412 5.65 -8.33 15.97
CA VAL A 412 5.15 -9.38 15.08
C VAL A 412 3.77 -9.82 15.59
N PHE A 413 2.78 -9.78 14.70
CA PHE A 413 1.40 -10.16 14.99
C PHE A 413 1.05 -11.52 14.38
N LEU A 414 0.39 -12.39 15.14
CA LEU A 414 -0.15 -13.67 14.69
C LEU A 414 -1.61 -13.80 15.12
N ASN A 415 -2.49 -14.25 14.25
CA ASN A 415 -3.83 -14.69 14.64
C ASN A 415 -4.28 -15.93 13.88
N GLY A 416 -5.25 -16.64 14.41
CA GLY A 416 -5.78 -17.81 13.72
C GLY A 416 -6.87 -18.53 14.50
N HIS A 417 -7.53 -19.46 13.82
CA HIS A 417 -8.50 -20.37 14.44
C HIS A 417 -7.88 -21.74 14.76
N LYS A 418 -6.71 -22.07 14.19
CA LYS A 418 -6.09 -23.40 14.26
C LYS A 418 -4.69 -23.34 14.83
N ILE A 419 -4.14 -24.51 15.18
CA ILE A 419 -2.75 -24.60 15.64
C ILE A 419 -1.79 -23.99 14.59
N PRO A 420 -1.01 -22.96 14.94
CA PRO A 420 -0.10 -22.31 13.99
C PRO A 420 1.02 -23.27 13.56
N LYS A 421 1.23 -23.37 12.25
CA LYS A 421 2.29 -24.20 11.66
C LYS A 421 3.37 -23.34 11.04
N LEU A 422 4.58 -23.47 11.58
CA LEU A 422 5.80 -22.80 11.13
C LEU A 422 6.89 -23.84 10.83
N ASN A 423 7.71 -23.57 9.82
CA ASN A 423 8.88 -24.41 9.53
C ASN A 423 10.03 -24.13 10.51
N ALA A 424 11.10 -24.92 10.45
CA ALA A 424 12.22 -24.79 11.39
C ALA A 424 12.91 -23.42 11.33
N LEU A 425 13.12 -22.88 10.13
CA LEU A 425 13.71 -21.56 9.92
C LEU A 425 12.84 -20.45 10.55
N ALA A 426 11.54 -20.48 10.31
CA ALA A 426 10.58 -19.54 10.88
C ALA A 426 10.61 -19.56 12.41
N LYS A 427 10.66 -20.75 13.02
CA LYS A 427 10.76 -20.91 14.48
C LYS A 427 12.06 -20.31 15.01
N GLN A 428 13.19 -20.63 14.38
CA GLN A 428 14.48 -20.06 14.74
C GLN A 428 14.45 -18.52 14.67
N ASN A 429 13.96 -17.97 13.55
CA ASN A 429 13.95 -16.52 13.34
C ASN A 429 13.02 -15.79 14.31
N LEU A 430 11.87 -16.38 14.67
CA LEU A 430 10.99 -15.81 15.69
C LEU A 430 11.64 -15.82 17.08
N ARG A 431 12.38 -16.88 17.42
CA ARG A 431 13.12 -16.94 18.68
C ARG A 431 14.17 -15.84 18.74
N GLU A 432 15.02 -15.74 17.71
CA GLU A 432 16.07 -14.72 17.63
C GLU A 432 15.50 -13.30 17.62
N TYR A 433 14.35 -13.09 16.99
CA TYR A 433 13.63 -11.81 17.01
C TYR A 433 13.27 -11.38 18.44
N VAL A 434 12.68 -12.27 19.24
CA VAL A 434 12.32 -11.99 20.63
C VAL A 434 13.56 -11.80 21.50
N GLU A 435 14.59 -12.63 21.32
CA GLU A 435 15.87 -12.50 22.05
C GLU A 435 16.57 -11.16 21.76
N GLN A 436 16.31 -10.56 20.59
CA GLN A 436 16.79 -9.22 20.21
C GLN A 436 15.83 -8.08 20.60
N GLY A 437 14.83 -8.35 21.44
CA GLY A 437 13.91 -7.35 22.00
C GLY A 437 12.63 -7.12 21.20
N GLY A 438 12.35 -7.96 20.20
CA GLY A 438 11.08 -7.96 19.47
C GLY A 438 9.90 -8.41 20.33
N PHE A 439 8.70 -7.92 20.01
CA PHE A 439 7.47 -8.25 20.74
C PHE A 439 6.53 -9.12 19.89
N LEU A 440 6.08 -10.25 20.44
CA LEU A 440 5.04 -11.08 19.82
C LEU A 440 3.67 -10.71 20.39
N LEU A 441 2.75 -10.31 19.51
CA LEU A 441 1.34 -10.18 19.82
C LEU A 441 0.57 -11.31 19.13
N ALA A 442 -0.11 -12.15 19.89
CA ALA A 442 -0.89 -13.25 19.36
C ALA A 442 -2.36 -13.10 19.75
N ASP A 443 -3.25 -13.24 18.78
CA ASP A 443 -4.70 -13.18 18.97
C ASP A 443 -5.34 -14.52 18.61
N ALA A 444 -5.97 -15.15 19.60
CA ALA A 444 -6.80 -16.32 19.38
C ALA A 444 -8.13 -15.88 18.77
N CYS A 445 -8.11 -15.63 17.46
CA CYS A 445 -9.23 -15.14 16.66
C CYS A 445 -10.53 -15.88 17.03
N CYS A 446 -11.60 -15.13 17.25
CA CYS A 446 -12.90 -15.63 17.71
C CYS A 446 -12.85 -16.51 18.96
N SER A 447 -11.92 -16.22 19.87
CA SER A 447 -11.68 -16.96 21.11
C SER A 447 -11.34 -18.44 20.89
N SER A 448 -10.63 -18.78 19.81
CA SER A 448 -10.31 -20.17 19.47
C SER A 448 -9.41 -20.85 20.52
N PRO A 449 -9.90 -21.91 21.22
CA PRO A 449 -9.08 -22.67 22.15
C PRO A 449 -7.97 -23.47 21.45
N GLU A 450 -8.20 -23.85 20.19
CA GLU A 450 -7.22 -24.58 19.39
C GLU A 450 -6.01 -23.70 19.07
N PHE A 451 -6.23 -22.43 18.69
CA PHE A 451 -5.13 -21.50 18.48
C PHE A 451 -4.41 -21.16 19.78
N ASP A 452 -5.13 -20.86 20.87
CA ASP A 452 -4.55 -20.53 22.17
C ASP A 452 -3.61 -21.65 22.68
N SER A 453 -4.08 -22.90 22.68
CA SER A 453 -3.27 -24.04 23.09
C SER A 453 -2.09 -24.28 22.14
N GLY A 454 -2.31 -24.17 20.83
CA GLY A 454 -1.26 -24.31 19.81
C GLY A 454 -0.17 -23.24 19.90
N PHE A 455 -0.54 -21.99 20.19
CA PHE A 455 0.42 -20.90 20.38
C PHE A 455 1.24 -21.10 21.67
N LYS A 456 0.61 -21.52 22.77
CA LYS A 456 1.33 -21.86 24.02
C LYS A 456 2.34 -22.99 23.81
N GLN A 457 1.97 -24.01 23.03
CA GLN A 457 2.89 -25.08 22.64
C GLN A 457 4.05 -24.54 21.79
N LEU A 458 3.77 -23.69 20.80
CA LEU A 458 4.81 -23.04 20.00
C LEU A 458 5.77 -22.25 20.89
N MET A 459 5.29 -21.48 21.85
CA MET A 459 6.16 -20.74 22.78
C MET A 459 7.04 -21.67 23.62
N GLN A 460 6.52 -22.83 24.05
CA GLN A 460 7.32 -23.83 24.77
C GLN A 460 8.40 -24.46 23.87
N GLU A 461 8.11 -24.65 22.57
CA GLU A 461 9.11 -25.12 21.61
C GLU A 461 10.19 -24.07 21.34
N LEU A 462 9.81 -22.79 21.25
CA LEU A 462 10.77 -21.69 21.05
C LEU A 462 11.60 -21.43 22.30
N PHE A 463 10.99 -21.48 23.49
CA PHE A 463 11.61 -21.15 24.78
C PHE A 463 11.35 -22.29 25.80
N PRO A 464 12.14 -23.37 25.77
CA PRO A 464 11.91 -24.55 26.60
C PRO A 464 12.21 -24.33 28.10
N ASP A 465 13.00 -23.32 28.45
CA ASP A 465 13.37 -23.05 29.84
C ASP A 465 12.14 -22.57 30.63
N GLN A 466 11.97 -23.11 31.83
CA GLN A 466 10.82 -22.81 32.71
C GLN A 466 10.67 -21.33 33.05
N GLY A 467 11.76 -20.56 32.97
CA GLY A 467 11.78 -19.11 33.20
C GLY A 467 11.01 -18.31 32.15
N PHE A 468 10.83 -18.83 30.93
CA PHE A 468 10.18 -18.14 29.80
C PHE A 468 8.73 -18.55 29.58
N LYS A 469 8.12 -19.29 30.52
CA LYS A 469 6.70 -19.64 30.44
C LYS A 469 5.83 -18.40 30.41
N LEU A 470 4.85 -18.38 29.51
CA LEU A 470 3.78 -17.39 29.49
C LEU A 470 3.04 -17.39 30.82
N ARG A 471 2.74 -16.18 31.33
CA ARG A 471 1.98 -15.97 32.56
C ARG A 471 0.85 -14.98 32.28
N PRO A 472 -0.28 -15.07 33.00
CA PRO A 472 -1.26 -14.00 33.01
C PRO A 472 -0.59 -12.68 33.35
N LEU A 473 -1.00 -11.62 32.66
CA LEU A 473 -0.51 -10.29 32.94
C LEU A 473 -1.07 -9.83 34.30
N SER A 474 -0.25 -9.21 35.13
CA SER A 474 -0.71 -8.71 36.42
C SER A 474 -1.57 -7.46 36.26
N ASP A 475 -2.52 -7.24 37.18
CA ASP A 475 -3.42 -6.08 37.16
C ASP A 475 -2.67 -4.74 37.35
N ASP A 476 -1.46 -4.79 37.93
CA ASP A 476 -0.60 -3.63 38.12
C ASP A 476 0.32 -3.35 36.90
N HIS A 477 0.27 -4.16 35.85
CA HIS A 477 1.12 -3.99 34.68
C HIS A 477 0.90 -2.61 34.00
N PRO A 478 1.96 -1.91 33.55
CA PRO A 478 1.83 -0.58 32.95
C PRO A 478 0.93 -0.50 31.71
N VAL A 479 0.74 -1.59 30.97
CA VAL A 479 -0.11 -1.61 29.76
C VAL A 479 -1.52 -1.09 30.01
N TRP A 480 -2.05 -1.30 31.23
CA TRP A 480 -3.39 -0.88 31.61
C TRP A 480 -3.53 0.64 31.78
N ARG A 481 -2.42 1.38 31.82
CA ARG A 481 -2.41 2.83 32.10
C ARG A 481 -1.37 3.64 31.32
N ALA A 482 -0.63 3.03 30.40
CA ALA A 482 0.49 3.68 29.72
C ALA A 482 0.05 4.82 28.78
N LYS A 483 -1.09 4.67 28.10
CA LYS A 483 -1.59 5.64 27.12
C LYS A 483 -3.07 5.95 27.32
N HIS A 484 -3.88 4.90 27.46
CA HIS A 484 -5.30 4.98 27.82
C HIS A 484 -5.50 4.20 29.12
N LEU A 485 -6.45 4.64 29.95
CA LEU A 485 -6.80 3.90 31.17
C LEU A 485 -7.75 2.76 30.80
N LEU A 486 -7.30 1.53 31.03
CA LEU A 486 -8.05 0.29 30.81
C LEU A 486 -8.28 -0.38 32.15
N THR A 487 -9.49 -0.89 32.39
CA THR A 487 -9.81 -1.66 33.59
C THR A 487 -9.62 -3.14 33.29
N PRO A 488 -8.71 -3.86 33.97
CA PRO A 488 -8.55 -5.29 33.79
C PRO A 488 -9.89 -6.04 33.94
N GLY A 489 -10.20 -6.93 32.99
CA GLY A 489 -11.42 -7.74 33.00
C GLY A 489 -12.71 -7.02 32.61
N VAL A 490 -12.66 -5.72 32.26
CA VAL A 490 -13.81 -4.99 31.70
C VAL A 490 -13.61 -4.87 30.19
N TYR A 491 -14.47 -5.54 29.42
CA TYR A 491 -14.51 -5.47 27.97
C TYR A 491 -15.67 -4.55 27.53
N PRO A 492 -15.51 -3.75 26.45
CA PRO A 492 -16.53 -2.82 25.96
C PRO A 492 -17.82 -3.49 25.48
#